data_AF-A0A7C5QW07-F1
#
_entry.id   AF-A0A7C5QW07-F1
#
_cell.length_a   1.000
_cell.length_b   1.000
_cell.length_c   1.000
_cell.angle_alpha   90.00
_cell.angle_beta   90.00
_cell.angle_gamma   90.00
#
_symmetry.space_group_name_H-M   'P 1'
#
loop_
_entity.id
_entity.type
_entity.pdbx_description
1 polymer ?
#
loop_
_entity_poly.entity_id
_entity_poly.type
_entity_poly.pdbx_seq_one_letter_code
_entity_poly.pdbx_strand_id
1 'polypeptide(L)'
;MSKPWPDCIAREAVLAFAPYSARGAASGALHLDANESPWAPPPVNEAGGYNQYPAQQPPALMARLADLYHVPVDNILAGRGADEAIEILLRTFCEAGRDQILICTPTFGYYKTCADIQGAGVIEVPLTKTYDLDMPAINTAIQSAGQTLKIVFLCSPNNPTGNRIVHTDIEKLCQENPQTLIVVDEAYAEFANADSLSGQIARYPNLVVLRTLSKAYSLAGARLGVGIADPRIIRLMQRVLPPYPIPRPVEQAVLKALTPAAMAVHQARMEVWLSERTRVRSALQGSPYVAKVWPSDGNFLLLEIRNEAGLLKRLRTYQIKIRDFRAVIPHAFRLSIGAPEDNDLALLAFKAAKSTPCEHRVGEVFRTTKETDIAVRVNLDGGDIKIDTGIGFYDHMLGALAKHGGLGLSLSCAGDLEIDAHHTIEDCALALGTALKQALGDKNGIGRYGFVMPMDETQARIAVDLSGRPACVFQGAFPTDHAGEFPAEMCPHFFESLSQSLGCAIQIDVDGENTHHMIEACFKGLGRALAPAFAKTGDGVPSTKGVL
;
A
#
# COMPACT_ATOMS: atom_id res chain seq x y z
N MET A 1 33.59 18.48 38.28
CA MET A 1 34.32 18.61 37.01
C MET A 1 33.36 19.20 36.00
N SER A 2 33.77 20.22 35.24
CA SER A 2 32.95 20.75 34.14
C SER A 2 32.71 19.67 33.09
N LYS A 3 31.52 19.63 32.49
CA LYS A 3 31.22 18.68 31.41
C LYS A 3 32.23 18.85 30.25
N PRO A 4 32.64 17.77 29.56
CA PRO A 4 33.53 17.87 28.42
C PRO A 4 32.84 18.59 27.25
N TRP A 5 33.61 19.15 26.30
CA TRP A 5 33.07 19.60 25.03
C TRP A 5 32.73 18.39 24.14
N PRO A 6 31.57 18.37 23.44
CA PRO A 6 30.57 19.45 23.31
C PRO A 6 29.46 19.46 24.36
N ASP A 7 29.44 18.53 25.31
CA ASP A 7 28.37 18.41 26.33
C ASP A 7 28.20 19.66 27.20
N CYS A 8 29.24 20.46 27.39
CA CYS A 8 29.14 21.72 28.13
C CYS A 8 28.29 22.80 27.44
N ILE A 9 28.00 22.68 26.14
CA ILE A 9 27.15 23.61 25.39
C ILE A 9 25.86 22.97 24.87
N ALA A 10 25.72 21.65 24.96
CA ALA A 10 24.51 20.95 24.59
C ALA A 10 23.42 21.18 25.65
N ARG A 11 22.15 21.24 25.21
CA ARG A 11 21.01 21.27 26.14
C ARG A 11 21.03 20.00 27.00
N GLU A 12 20.82 20.15 28.31
CA GLU A 12 20.74 19.03 29.26
C GLU A 12 19.76 17.94 28.81
N ALA A 13 18.60 18.34 28.30
CA ALA A 13 17.61 17.43 27.74
C ALA A 13 18.23 16.56 26.62
N VAL A 14 18.98 17.16 25.70
CA VAL A 14 19.60 16.45 24.56
C VAL A 14 20.65 15.44 25.03
N LEU A 15 21.42 15.76 26.07
CA LEU A 15 22.40 14.85 26.65
C LEU A 15 21.78 13.65 27.35
N ALA A 16 20.58 13.82 27.90
CA ALA A 16 19.86 12.75 28.58
C ALA A 16 19.17 11.76 27.61
N PHE A 17 19.05 12.09 26.31
CA PHE A 17 18.34 11.25 25.35
C PHE A 17 19.21 10.15 24.75
N ALA A 18 18.65 8.94 24.73
CA ALA A 18 19.05 7.93 23.76
C ALA A 18 18.42 8.28 22.40
N PRO A 19 19.16 8.22 21.28
CA PRO A 19 18.61 8.44 19.95
C PRO A 19 17.41 7.52 19.68
N TYR A 20 16.37 8.04 19.03
CA TYR A 20 15.21 7.23 18.65
C TYR A 20 15.66 6.13 17.66
N SER A 21 15.50 4.87 18.07
CA SER A 21 15.91 3.72 17.26
C SER A 21 14.80 3.30 16.30
N ALA A 22 14.84 3.81 15.06
CA ALA A 22 13.88 3.48 14.02
C ALA A 22 14.16 2.12 13.34
N ARG A 23 15.42 1.83 12.97
CA ARG A 23 15.83 0.61 12.22
C ARG A 23 17.25 0.13 12.59
N GLY A 24 17.49 -1.18 12.58
CA GLY A 24 18.82 -1.79 12.76
C GLY A 24 19.50 -2.19 11.42
N ALA A 25 20.76 -1.80 11.24
CA ALA A 25 21.54 -1.84 9.99
C ALA A 25 22.07 -3.22 9.55
N ALA A 26 21.21 -4.17 9.17
CA ALA A 26 21.67 -5.39 8.47
C ALA A 26 21.06 -5.47 7.07
N SER A 27 21.92 -5.57 6.05
CA SER A 27 21.58 -5.76 4.64
C SER A 27 21.27 -7.24 4.35
N GLY A 28 20.18 -7.51 3.62
CA GLY A 28 19.83 -8.85 3.10
C GLY A 28 18.84 -9.67 3.93
N ALA A 29 18.30 -9.13 5.02
CA ALA A 29 17.25 -9.78 5.81
C ALA A 29 15.84 -9.47 5.24
N LEU A 30 14.89 -10.39 5.42
CA LEU A 30 13.47 -10.09 5.20
C LEU A 30 12.96 -9.19 6.33
N HIS A 31 12.49 -7.99 5.96
CA HIS A 31 12.12 -6.92 6.87
C HIS A 31 10.62 -6.88 7.14
N LEU A 32 10.21 -7.42 8.28
CA LEU A 32 8.83 -7.36 8.78
C LEU A 32 8.76 -6.59 10.12
N ASP A 33 9.61 -5.57 10.28
CA ASP A 33 9.83 -4.84 11.53
C ASP A 33 9.38 -3.36 11.53
N ALA A 34 9.18 -2.74 10.36
CA ALA A 34 8.93 -1.29 10.24
C ALA A 34 7.55 -0.89 9.69
N ASN A 35 6.65 -1.87 9.49
CA ASN A 35 5.31 -1.65 8.91
C ASN A 35 5.39 -0.93 7.56
N GLU A 36 6.40 -1.26 6.75
CA GLU A 36 6.57 -0.75 5.40
C GLU A 36 5.71 -1.58 4.43
N SER A 37 5.36 -1.00 3.29
CA SER A 37 4.80 -1.79 2.20
C SER A 37 5.87 -2.72 1.61
N PRO A 38 5.56 -3.99 1.34
CA PRO A 38 6.48 -4.88 0.63
C PRO A 38 6.62 -4.48 -0.85
N TRP A 39 5.67 -3.70 -1.39
CA TRP A 39 5.67 -3.27 -2.79
C TRP A 39 6.20 -1.85 -2.95
N ALA A 40 6.98 -1.63 -4.01
CA ALA A 40 7.35 -0.29 -4.45
C ALA A 40 6.10 0.51 -4.90
N PRO A 41 6.10 1.85 -4.78
CA PRO A 41 5.06 2.67 -5.38
C PRO A 41 5.12 2.55 -6.92
N PRO A 42 4.04 2.90 -7.64
CA PRO A 42 4.05 3.05 -9.10
C PRO A 42 5.26 3.89 -9.61
N PRO A 43 5.83 3.61 -10.80
CA PRO A 43 7.11 4.12 -11.28
C PRO A 43 7.17 5.65 -11.38
N VAL A 44 8.38 6.19 -11.13
CA VAL A 44 8.66 7.63 -11.05
C VAL A 44 9.93 7.97 -11.85
N ASN A 45 9.90 7.83 -13.17
CA ASN A 45 11.14 7.89 -13.96
C ASN A 45 11.60 9.29 -14.39
N GLU A 46 10.92 10.36 -14.00
CA GLU A 46 11.33 11.70 -14.42
C GLU A 46 11.01 12.72 -13.34
N ALA A 47 12.03 13.46 -12.94
CA ALA A 47 11.88 14.72 -12.24
C ALA A 47 12.77 15.77 -12.95
N GLY A 48 12.19 16.94 -13.19
CA GLY A 48 12.86 18.13 -13.73
C GLY A 48 12.58 19.33 -12.82
N GLY A 49 13.22 20.47 -13.07
CA GLY A 49 13.00 21.69 -12.25
C GLY A 49 13.67 21.68 -10.86
N TYR A 50 14.69 20.84 -10.65
CA TYR A 50 15.49 20.80 -9.41
C TYR A 50 16.16 22.13 -9.06
N ASN A 51 16.39 22.96 -10.06
CA ASN A 51 17.02 24.27 -9.92
C ASN A 51 16.09 25.34 -9.32
N GLN A 52 14.83 25.01 -9.03
CA GLN A 52 13.84 25.95 -8.47
C GLN A 52 13.26 25.44 -7.14
N TYR A 53 13.14 26.35 -6.17
CA TYR A 53 12.43 26.04 -4.93
C TYR A 53 10.94 25.78 -5.18
N PRO A 54 10.33 24.79 -4.51
CA PRO A 54 8.89 24.60 -4.53
C PRO A 54 8.17 25.65 -3.69
N ALA A 55 6.84 25.74 -3.83
CA ALA A 55 6.03 26.45 -2.85
C ALA A 55 6.08 25.73 -1.49
N GLN A 56 5.85 26.45 -0.38
CA GLN A 56 5.83 25.85 0.95
C GLN A 56 4.78 24.72 1.06
N GLN A 57 3.65 24.89 0.38
CA GLN A 57 2.58 23.91 0.20
C GLN A 57 2.21 23.87 -1.29
N PRO A 58 2.79 22.96 -2.10
CA PRO A 58 2.58 22.94 -3.55
C PRO A 58 1.11 22.75 -3.94
N PRO A 59 0.47 23.68 -4.68
CA PRO A 59 -0.99 23.67 -4.87
C PRO A 59 -1.56 22.37 -5.48
N ALA A 60 -0.89 21.80 -6.49
CA ALA A 60 -1.33 20.56 -7.12
C ALA A 60 -1.28 19.38 -6.14
N LEU A 61 -0.23 19.30 -5.32
CA LEU A 61 -0.12 18.29 -4.27
C LEU A 61 -1.20 18.46 -3.21
N MET A 62 -1.45 19.70 -2.78
CA MET A 62 -2.47 19.98 -1.77
C MET A 62 -3.88 19.64 -2.27
N ALA A 63 -4.21 19.98 -3.52
CA ALA A 63 -5.47 19.57 -4.14
C ALA A 63 -5.59 18.04 -4.18
N ARG A 64 -4.53 17.34 -4.61
CA ARG A 64 -4.56 15.88 -4.66
C ARG A 64 -4.74 15.23 -3.29
N LEU A 65 -4.10 15.77 -2.25
CA LEU A 65 -4.24 15.29 -0.87
C LEU A 65 -5.63 15.60 -0.29
N ALA A 66 -6.20 16.76 -0.63
CA ALA A 66 -7.59 17.12 -0.28
C ALA A 66 -8.59 16.12 -0.88
N ASP A 67 -8.42 15.78 -2.15
CA ASP A 67 -9.24 14.77 -2.82
C ASP A 67 -9.05 13.38 -2.20
N LEU A 68 -7.81 13.01 -1.83
CA LEU A 68 -7.50 11.71 -1.21
C LEU A 68 -8.19 11.54 0.15
N TYR A 69 -8.22 12.60 0.95
CA TYR A 69 -8.74 12.56 2.32
C TYR A 69 -10.16 13.12 2.45
N HIS A 70 -10.78 13.53 1.34
CA HIS A 70 -12.13 14.07 1.29
C HIS A 70 -12.36 15.27 2.24
N VAL A 71 -11.39 16.17 2.30
CA VAL A 71 -11.44 17.40 3.12
C VAL A 71 -11.06 18.63 2.30
N PRO A 72 -11.49 19.85 2.70
CA PRO A 72 -11.06 21.06 2.02
C PRO A 72 -9.54 21.26 2.09
N VAL A 73 -8.95 21.87 1.05
CA VAL A 73 -7.51 22.16 0.99
C VAL A 73 -7.01 22.95 2.19
N ASP A 74 -7.80 23.92 2.67
CA ASP A 74 -7.45 24.79 3.82
C ASP A 74 -7.40 24.05 5.16
N ASN A 75 -7.88 22.81 5.21
CA ASN A 75 -7.79 21.94 6.38
C ASN A 75 -6.48 21.13 6.42
N ILE A 76 -5.64 21.16 5.38
CA ILE A 76 -4.46 20.30 5.27
C ILE A 76 -3.16 21.10 5.45
N LEU A 77 -2.23 20.51 6.20
CA LEU A 77 -0.81 20.85 6.21
C LEU A 77 0.01 19.62 5.80
N ALA A 78 0.73 19.70 4.68
CA ALA A 78 1.63 18.64 4.24
C ALA A 78 3.08 18.89 4.71
N GLY A 79 3.77 17.80 5.07
CA GLY A 79 5.13 17.85 5.58
C GLY A 79 5.86 16.51 5.49
N ARG A 80 7.01 16.43 6.15
CA ARG A 80 7.96 15.32 6.12
C ARG A 80 7.48 14.10 6.93
N GLY A 81 6.41 13.47 6.48
CA GLY A 81 5.69 12.42 7.21
C GLY A 81 4.76 12.97 8.28
N ALA A 82 3.99 12.08 8.94
CA ALA A 82 3.20 12.46 10.12
C ALA A 82 4.10 12.95 11.27
N ASP A 83 5.36 12.49 11.30
CA ASP A 83 6.40 12.92 12.25
C ASP A 83 6.58 14.44 12.28
N GLU A 84 6.65 15.11 11.12
CA GLU A 84 6.79 16.58 11.10
C GLU A 84 5.52 17.27 11.59
N ALA A 85 4.33 16.74 11.33
CA ALA A 85 3.10 17.29 11.87
C ALA A 85 3.07 17.20 13.41
N ILE A 86 3.59 16.12 14.00
CA ILE A 86 3.78 15.98 15.46
C ILE A 86 4.72 17.08 15.96
N GLU A 87 5.92 17.21 15.37
CA GLU A 87 6.90 18.23 15.76
C GLU A 87 6.31 19.66 15.68
N ILE A 88 5.60 19.96 14.59
CA ILE A 88 4.98 21.26 14.35
C ILE A 88 3.85 21.54 15.33
N LEU A 89 3.04 20.55 15.70
CA LEU A 89 2.01 20.71 16.73
C LEU A 89 2.63 21.10 18.08
N LEU A 90 3.65 20.37 18.53
CA LEU A 90 4.33 20.69 19.79
C LEU A 90 4.98 22.07 19.75
N ARG A 91 5.67 22.40 18.64
CA ARG A 91 6.32 23.70 18.48
C ARG A 91 5.32 24.86 18.43
N THR A 92 4.11 24.62 17.94
CA THR A 92 3.06 25.65 17.81
C THR A 92 2.35 25.91 19.14
N PHE A 93 2.08 24.87 19.92
CA PHE A 93 1.13 24.94 21.04
C PHE A 93 1.74 24.72 22.42
N CYS A 94 2.98 24.23 22.54
CA CYS A 94 3.61 23.91 23.83
C CYS A 94 4.80 24.83 24.13
N GLU A 95 4.65 25.66 25.16
CA GLU A 95 5.74 26.44 25.75
C GLU A 95 6.64 25.55 26.64
N ALA A 96 7.95 25.60 26.42
CA ALA A 96 8.91 24.75 27.11
C ALA A 96 8.93 25.03 28.63
N GLY A 97 8.97 23.97 29.44
CA GLY A 97 8.97 24.04 30.90
C GLY A 97 7.64 24.45 31.54
N ARG A 98 6.59 24.68 30.74
CA ARG A 98 5.26 25.09 31.22
C ARG A 98 4.16 24.14 30.76
N ASP A 99 4.06 23.92 29.46
CA ASP A 99 2.97 23.16 28.87
C ASP A 99 3.29 21.67 28.80
N GLN A 100 2.24 20.87 28.72
CA GLN A 100 2.31 19.41 28.79
C GLN A 100 1.48 18.77 27.67
N ILE A 101 1.83 17.53 27.35
CA ILE A 101 1.05 16.64 26.50
C ILE A 101 0.59 15.41 27.31
N LEU A 102 -0.47 14.76 26.85
CA LEU A 102 -0.92 13.46 27.36
C LEU A 102 -0.80 12.40 26.27
N ILE A 103 -0.27 11.23 26.64
CA ILE A 103 -0.18 10.04 25.77
C ILE A 103 -0.73 8.81 26.51
N CYS A 104 -1.27 7.85 25.74
CA CYS A 104 -1.79 6.60 26.31
C CYS A 104 -0.83 5.43 26.03
N THR A 105 -0.12 4.91 27.03
CA THR A 105 0.95 3.90 26.83
C THR A 105 0.44 2.46 26.96
N PRO A 106 0.93 1.48 26.19
CA PRO A 106 1.92 1.60 25.12
C PRO A 106 1.34 2.19 23.83
N THR A 107 2.04 3.17 23.25
CA THR A 107 1.72 3.77 21.94
C THR A 107 3.00 4.15 21.19
N PHE A 108 2.87 4.90 20.10
CA PHE A 108 3.99 5.34 19.28
C PHE A 108 4.93 6.26 20.06
N GLY A 109 6.17 5.82 20.25
CA GLY A 109 7.13 6.51 21.13
C GLY A 109 7.58 7.89 20.66
N TYR A 110 7.35 8.25 19.40
CA TYR A 110 7.84 9.53 18.84
C TYR A 110 7.15 10.75 19.46
N TYR A 111 5.91 10.63 19.95
CA TYR A 111 5.22 11.71 20.67
C TYR A 111 6.04 12.16 21.89
N LYS A 112 6.46 11.19 22.71
CA LYS A 112 7.27 11.44 23.91
C LYS A 112 8.62 12.04 23.53
N THR A 113 9.29 11.48 22.53
CA THR A 113 10.58 12.00 22.03
C THR A 113 10.47 13.46 21.60
N CYS A 114 9.43 13.83 20.85
CA CYS A 114 9.21 15.21 20.43
C CYS A 114 8.92 16.14 21.61
N ALA A 115 8.11 15.68 22.57
CA ALA A 115 7.82 16.45 23.79
C ALA A 115 9.06 16.72 24.61
N ASP A 116 9.87 15.70 24.83
CA ASP A 116 11.09 15.84 25.60
C ASP A 116 12.10 16.79 24.88
N ILE A 117 12.19 16.74 23.54
CA ILE A 117 13.03 17.67 22.73
C ILE A 117 12.50 19.11 22.81
N GLN A 118 11.19 19.30 22.74
CA GLN A 118 10.53 20.60 22.89
C GLN A 118 10.70 21.14 24.32
N GLY A 119 10.83 20.26 25.31
CA GLY A 119 10.81 20.60 26.73
C GLY A 119 9.38 20.71 27.29
N ALA A 120 8.40 20.07 26.65
CA ALA A 120 7.04 19.93 27.16
C ALA A 120 6.96 18.78 28.16
N GLY A 121 6.14 18.92 29.21
CA GLY A 121 5.88 17.81 30.13
C GLY A 121 5.09 16.68 29.47
N VAL A 122 5.25 15.45 29.95
CA VAL A 122 4.54 14.27 29.42
C VAL A 122 3.76 13.59 30.53
N ILE A 123 2.44 13.52 30.34
CA ILE A 123 1.52 12.78 31.19
C ILE A 123 1.24 11.45 30.51
N GLU A 124 1.62 10.35 31.15
CA GLU A 124 1.37 9.00 30.63
C GLU A 124 0.18 8.37 31.36
N VAL A 125 -0.85 7.99 30.59
CA VAL A 125 -1.98 7.21 31.10
C VAL A 125 -1.91 5.81 30.47
N PRO A 126 -1.61 4.74 31.24
CA PRO A 126 -1.57 3.41 30.66
C PRO A 126 -2.93 2.98 30.08
N LEU A 127 -2.90 2.33 28.92
CA LEU A 127 -4.04 1.60 28.36
C LEU A 127 -4.45 0.47 29.30
N THR A 128 -5.70 0.03 29.17
CA THR A 128 -6.19 -1.13 29.92
C THR A 128 -5.46 -2.42 29.52
N LYS A 129 -5.70 -3.52 30.26
CA LYS A 129 -5.14 -4.85 29.93
C LYS A 129 -5.58 -5.38 28.55
N THR A 130 -6.65 -4.82 27.98
CA THR A 130 -7.15 -5.14 26.64
C THR A 130 -6.71 -4.11 25.59
N TYR A 131 -5.86 -3.16 25.99
CA TYR A 131 -5.35 -2.04 25.19
C TYR A 131 -6.40 -1.00 24.81
N ASP A 132 -7.50 -0.92 25.54
CA ASP A 132 -8.51 0.14 25.41
C ASP A 132 -8.08 1.40 26.18
N LEU A 133 -8.72 2.54 25.90
CA LEU A 133 -8.53 3.76 26.67
C LEU A 133 -9.10 3.61 28.09
N ASP A 134 -8.34 4.05 29.09
CA ASP A 134 -8.85 4.24 30.45
C ASP A 134 -9.45 5.65 30.58
N MET A 135 -10.68 5.82 30.10
CA MET A 135 -11.38 7.12 30.09
C MET A 135 -11.46 7.79 31.48
N PRO A 136 -11.76 7.09 32.58
CA PRO A 136 -11.69 7.67 33.93
C PRO A 136 -10.30 8.22 34.29
N ALA A 137 -9.23 7.48 33.98
CA ALA A 137 -7.87 7.93 34.26
C ALA A 137 -7.47 9.12 33.36
N ILE A 138 -7.83 9.09 32.08
CA ILE A 138 -7.61 10.20 31.13
C ILE A 138 -8.31 11.47 31.65
N ASN A 139 -9.58 11.39 32.01
CA ASN A 139 -10.34 12.54 32.50
C ASN A 139 -9.73 13.10 33.79
N THR A 140 -9.30 12.24 34.71
CA THR A 140 -8.62 12.66 35.95
C THR A 140 -7.30 13.37 35.65
N ALA A 141 -6.53 12.85 34.69
CA ALA A 141 -5.26 13.44 34.26
C ALA A 141 -5.45 14.81 33.60
N ILE A 142 -6.45 14.94 32.70
CA ILE A 142 -6.79 16.22 32.06
C ILE A 142 -7.21 17.25 33.10
N GLN A 143 -8.09 16.88 34.04
CA GLN A 143 -8.55 17.78 35.11
C GLN A 143 -7.39 18.24 36.00
N SER A 144 -6.48 17.32 36.35
CA SER A 144 -5.33 17.60 37.20
C SER A 144 -4.32 18.55 36.53
N ALA A 145 -4.10 18.38 35.23
CA ALA A 145 -3.18 19.22 34.46
C ALA A 145 -3.76 20.62 34.17
N GLY A 146 -5.09 20.73 34.09
CA GLY A 146 -5.79 21.98 33.79
C GLY A 146 -5.31 22.64 32.50
N GLN A 147 -5.08 23.95 32.54
CA GLN A 147 -4.72 24.75 31.36
C GLN A 147 -3.29 24.53 30.83
N THR A 148 -2.46 23.80 31.57
CA THR A 148 -1.09 23.46 31.15
C THR A 148 -1.08 22.29 30.16
N LEU A 149 -2.13 21.45 30.15
CA LEU A 149 -2.28 20.44 29.12
C LEU A 149 -2.74 21.09 27.81
N LYS A 150 -1.97 20.89 26.75
CA LYS A 150 -2.26 21.46 25.43
C LYS A 150 -2.72 20.43 24.42
N ILE A 151 -2.16 19.22 24.49
CA ILE A 151 -2.35 18.20 23.46
C ILE A 151 -2.55 16.83 24.11
N VAL A 152 -3.57 16.10 23.66
CA VAL A 152 -3.74 14.67 23.91
C VAL A 152 -3.45 13.94 22.60
N PHE A 153 -2.41 13.10 22.56
CA PHE A 153 -2.12 12.24 21.41
C PHE A 153 -2.75 10.86 21.60
N LEU A 154 -3.53 10.46 20.60
CA LEU A 154 -4.19 9.16 20.50
C LEU A 154 -3.76 8.52 19.19
N CYS A 155 -3.40 7.24 19.18
CA CYS A 155 -3.05 6.52 17.94
C CYS A 155 -4.14 5.48 17.65
N SER A 156 -4.75 5.54 16.47
CA SER A 156 -5.90 4.72 16.12
C SER A 156 -5.94 4.43 14.61
N PRO A 157 -5.75 3.18 14.17
CA PRO A 157 -5.31 2.01 14.94
C PRO A 157 -4.00 2.22 15.69
N ASN A 158 -3.91 1.77 16.94
CA ASN A 158 -2.75 2.03 17.81
C ASN A 158 -1.53 1.22 17.38
N ASN A 159 -0.36 1.84 17.43
CA ASN A 159 0.93 1.16 17.30
C ASN A 159 1.60 1.10 18.70
N PRO A 160 1.87 -0.09 19.27
CA PRO A 160 2.02 -1.38 18.57
C PRO A 160 0.86 -2.37 18.69
N THR A 161 -0.23 -2.03 19.37
CA THR A 161 -1.25 -3.01 19.78
C THR A 161 -2.23 -3.41 18.69
N GLY A 162 -2.38 -2.56 17.66
CA GLY A 162 -3.18 -2.81 16.46
C GLY A 162 -4.68 -2.50 16.61
N ASN A 163 -5.20 -2.34 17.82
CA ASN A 163 -6.62 -2.05 18.03
C ASN A 163 -6.95 -0.58 17.73
N ARG A 164 -8.18 -0.35 17.28
CA ARG A 164 -8.76 0.98 17.09
C ARG A 164 -9.35 1.51 18.40
N ILE A 165 -9.32 2.82 18.57
CA ILE A 165 -10.04 3.52 19.63
C ILE A 165 -11.50 3.75 19.18
N VAL A 166 -12.45 3.57 20.07
CA VAL A 166 -13.87 3.79 19.78
C VAL A 166 -14.10 5.29 19.50
N HIS A 167 -14.71 5.64 18.36
CA HIS A 167 -14.90 7.04 17.97
C HIS A 167 -15.67 7.85 19.01
N THR A 168 -16.69 7.26 19.64
CA THR A 168 -17.49 7.95 20.67
C THR A 168 -16.65 8.44 21.85
N ASP A 169 -15.57 7.73 22.19
CA ASP A 169 -14.66 8.15 23.26
C ASP A 169 -13.83 9.36 22.82
N ILE A 170 -13.36 9.37 21.57
CA ILE A 170 -12.61 10.50 20.99
C ILE A 170 -13.53 11.73 20.87
N GLU A 171 -14.75 11.55 20.37
CA GLU A 171 -15.75 12.61 20.28
C GLU A 171 -16.07 13.21 21.65
N LYS A 172 -16.21 12.36 22.67
CA LYS A 172 -16.40 12.80 24.06
C LYS A 172 -15.22 13.62 24.56
N LEU A 173 -13.98 13.18 24.31
CA LEU A 173 -12.79 13.95 24.66
C LEU A 173 -12.78 15.32 23.97
N CYS A 174 -13.17 15.39 22.69
CA CYS A 174 -13.25 16.66 21.96
C CYS A 174 -14.28 17.60 22.59
N GLN A 175 -15.48 17.09 22.90
CA GLN A 175 -16.59 17.86 23.45
C GLN A 175 -16.33 18.36 24.88
N GLU A 176 -15.79 17.50 25.74
CA GLU A 176 -15.57 17.80 27.15
C GLU A 176 -14.33 18.68 27.38
N ASN A 177 -13.40 18.74 26.41
CA ASN A 177 -12.12 19.43 26.55
C ASN A 177 -11.84 20.41 25.38
N PRO A 178 -12.69 21.43 25.13
CA PRO A 178 -12.57 22.31 23.97
C PRO A 178 -11.32 23.20 23.96
N GLN A 179 -10.59 23.30 25.08
CA GLN A 179 -9.35 24.06 25.21
C GLN A 179 -8.09 23.20 24.98
N THR A 180 -8.26 21.89 24.77
CA THR A 180 -7.19 20.92 24.56
C THR A 180 -7.29 20.37 23.16
N LEU A 181 -6.17 20.31 22.44
CA LEU A 181 -6.11 19.65 21.14
C LEU A 181 -6.19 18.14 21.33
N ILE A 182 -7.13 17.51 20.64
CA ILE A 182 -7.25 16.06 20.57
C ILE A 182 -6.65 15.64 19.23
N VAL A 183 -5.44 15.08 19.27
CA VAL A 183 -4.69 14.67 18.07
C VAL A 183 -4.85 13.17 17.90
N VAL A 184 -5.45 12.75 16.79
CA VAL A 184 -5.61 11.35 16.43
C VAL A 184 -4.63 11.01 15.30
N ASP A 185 -3.62 10.21 15.61
CA ASP A 185 -2.72 9.62 14.64
C ASP A 185 -3.39 8.43 13.95
N GLU A 186 -3.79 8.66 12.71
CA GLU A 186 -4.44 7.71 11.82
C GLU A 186 -3.45 7.18 10.76
N ALA A 187 -2.18 6.99 11.10
CA ALA A 187 -1.17 6.45 10.17
C ALA A 187 -1.51 5.08 9.57
N TYR A 188 -2.46 4.35 10.15
CA TYR A 188 -2.92 3.03 9.70
C TYR A 188 -4.42 2.99 9.34
N ALA A 189 -5.11 4.13 9.23
CA ALA A 189 -6.57 4.12 9.04
C ALA A 189 -7.02 3.48 7.72
N GLU A 190 -6.19 3.45 6.67
CA GLU A 190 -6.52 2.75 5.42
C GLU A 190 -6.72 1.24 5.58
N PHE A 191 -6.18 0.65 6.65
CA PHE A 191 -6.31 -0.79 6.95
C PHE A 191 -7.50 -1.11 7.87
N ALA A 192 -8.11 -0.07 8.43
CA ALA A 192 -9.21 -0.19 9.37
C ALA A 192 -10.54 -0.22 8.62
N ASN A 193 -11.46 -1.07 9.07
CA ASN A 193 -12.83 -1.05 8.58
C ASN A 193 -13.64 0.00 9.37
N ALA A 194 -13.31 1.28 9.20
CA ALA A 194 -14.07 2.43 9.70
C ALA A 194 -13.64 3.70 8.96
N ASP A 195 -14.55 4.68 8.93
CA ASP A 195 -14.27 6.00 8.38
C ASP A 195 -13.21 6.73 9.20
N SER A 196 -12.48 7.64 8.55
CA SER A 196 -11.53 8.54 9.23
C SER A 196 -12.27 9.61 10.04
N LEU A 197 -11.68 10.01 11.18
CA LEU A 197 -12.16 11.15 11.97
C LEU A 197 -11.92 12.51 11.29
N SER A 198 -11.20 12.55 10.16
CA SER A 198 -11.01 13.77 9.38
C SER A 198 -12.34 14.40 8.93
N GLY A 199 -13.37 13.58 8.69
CA GLY A 199 -14.74 14.04 8.41
C GLY A 199 -15.44 14.75 9.57
N GLN A 200 -14.89 14.68 10.79
CA GLN A 200 -15.47 15.29 12.00
C GLN A 200 -14.83 16.64 12.38
N ILE A 201 -13.84 17.13 11.62
CA ILE A 201 -13.10 18.35 11.94
C ILE A 201 -14.01 19.59 12.03
N ALA A 202 -15.01 19.69 11.15
CA ALA A 202 -15.96 20.80 11.19
C ALA A 202 -16.83 20.80 12.46
N ARG A 203 -17.09 19.62 13.03
CA ARG A 203 -17.87 19.45 14.26
C ARG A 203 -17.03 19.66 15.51
N TYR A 204 -15.75 19.29 15.48
CA TYR A 204 -14.83 19.39 16.61
C TYR A 204 -13.60 20.23 16.24
N PRO A 205 -13.63 21.56 16.44
CA PRO A 205 -12.54 22.44 16.01
C PRO A 205 -11.18 22.21 16.69
N ASN A 206 -11.18 21.49 17.83
CA ASN A 206 -9.97 21.09 18.56
C ASN A 206 -9.45 19.70 18.14
N LEU A 207 -10.09 19.03 17.18
CA LEU A 207 -9.62 17.78 16.60
C LEU A 207 -8.54 18.05 15.54
N VAL A 208 -7.48 17.27 15.62
CA VAL A 208 -6.43 17.19 14.60
C VAL A 208 -6.26 15.72 14.22
N VAL A 209 -6.20 15.43 12.94
CA VAL A 209 -5.97 14.07 12.42
C VAL A 209 -4.64 14.03 11.69
N LEU A 210 -3.78 13.07 12.02
CA LEU A 210 -2.52 12.85 11.32
C LEU A 210 -2.66 11.69 10.34
N ARG A 211 -2.20 11.88 9.09
CA ARG A 211 -2.21 10.84 8.06
C ARG A 211 -0.83 10.74 7.41
N THR A 212 -0.54 9.61 6.77
CA THR A 212 0.75 9.40 6.10
C THR A 212 0.59 8.61 4.81
N LEU A 213 1.47 8.88 3.84
CA LEU A 213 1.61 8.05 2.66
C LEU A 213 2.59 6.87 2.86
N SER A 214 3.18 6.75 4.05
CA SER A 214 4.26 5.79 4.32
C SER A 214 3.80 4.34 4.34
N LYS A 215 2.51 4.09 4.58
CA LYS A 215 1.97 2.76 4.89
C LYS A 215 1.24 2.20 3.67
N ALA A 216 -0.06 2.42 3.58
CA ALA A 216 -0.92 1.89 2.53
C ALA A 216 -0.46 2.24 1.11
N TYR A 217 0.14 3.42 0.92
CA TYR A 217 0.52 3.95 -0.39
C TYR A 217 1.97 3.67 -0.80
N SER A 218 2.71 2.84 -0.06
CA SER A 218 4.09 2.47 -0.39
C SER A 218 5.12 3.62 -0.46
N LEU A 219 4.85 4.79 0.13
CA LEU A 219 5.70 5.99 0.00
C LEU A 219 6.52 6.30 1.26
N ALA A 220 6.93 5.29 2.02
CA ALA A 220 7.71 5.47 3.26
C ALA A 220 9.00 6.26 3.03
N GLY A 221 9.73 5.95 1.95
CA GLY A 221 10.97 6.65 1.57
C GLY A 221 10.76 8.07 1.04
N ALA A 222 9.56 8.39 0.55
CA ALA A 222 9.24 9.74 0.08
C ALA A 222 9.06 10.73 1.24
N ARG A 223 8.83 10.22 2.46
CA ARG A 223 8.65 11.03 3.67
C ARG A 223 7.56 12.09 3.49
N LEU A 224 6.35 11.69 3.08
CA LEU A 224 5.20 12.60 3.05
C LEU A 224 4.10 12.17 4.02
N GLY A 225 3.54 13.15 4.73
CA GLY A 225 2.36 13.00 5.56
C GLY A 225 1.65 14.33 5.71
N VAL A 226 0.49 14.30 6.36
CA VAL A 226 -0.34 15.48 6.57
C VAL A 226 -0.86 15.57 7.99
N GLY A 227 -1.02 16.81 8.47
CA GLY A 227 -1.93 17.15 9.56
C GLY A 227 -3.20 17.73 8.97
N ILE A 228 -4.36 17.24 9.40
CA ILE A 228 -5.67 17.70 8.97
C ILE A 228 -6.39 18.29 10.19
N ALA A 229 -6.76 19.56 10.14
CA ALA A 229 -7.33 20.28 11.28
C ALA A 229 -8.23 21.44 10.84
N ASP A 230 -8.84 22.14 11.81
CA ASP A 230 -9.51 23.41 11.56
C ASP A 230 -8.53 24.41 10.88
N PRO A 231 -8.96 25.18 9.85
CA PRO A 231 -8.07 26.11 9.15
C PRO A 231 -7.36 27.13 10.05
N ARG A 232 -7.93 27.47 11.22
CA ARG A 232 -7.29 28.33 12.22
C ARG A 232 -6.06 27.67 12.83
N ILE A 233 -6.10 26.37 13.08
CA ILE A 233 -4.97 25.58 13.57
C ILE A 233 -3.92 25.46 12.47
N ILE A 234 -4.32 25.12 11.24
CA ILE A 234 -3.42 24.99 10.09
C ILE A 234 -2.62 26.28 9.86
N ARG A 235 -3.28 27.45 9.92
CA ARG A 235 -2.59 28.75 9.79
C ARG A 235 -1.57 29.03 10.88
N LEU A 236 -1.77 28.53 12.10
CA LEU A 236 -0.77 28.66 13.17
C LEU A 236 0.41 27.72 12.91
N MET A 237 0.14 26.48 12.54
CA MET A 237 1.16 25.49 12.21
C MET A 237 2.05 25.93 11.04
N GLN A 238 1.47 26.54 10.00
CA GLN A 238 2.20 27.10 8.85
C GLN A 238 3.25 28.15 9.26
N ARG A 239 3.04 28.90 10.36
CA ARG A 239 3.99 29.93 10.82
C ARG A 239 5.30 29.36 11.34
N VAL A 240 5.30 28.11 11.81
CA VAL A 240 6.50 27.45 12.35
C VAL A 240 7.05 26.37 11.42
N LEU A 241 6.38 26.12 10.29
CA LEU A 241 6.81 25.20 9.26
C LEU A 241 8.03 25.77 8.51
N PRO A 242 9.02 24.94 8.14
CA PRO A 242 10.09 25.36 7.24
C PRO A 242 9.54 25.98 5.94
N PRO A 243 10.29 26.87 5.27
CA PRO A 243 9.82 27.53 4.05
C PRO A 243 9.65 26.56 2.86
N TYR A 244 10.40 25.45 2.84
CA TYR A 244 10.40 24.45 1.76
C TYR A 244 10.42 23.02 2.32
N PRO A 245 9.35 22.56 2.99
CA PRO A 245 9.34 21.28 3.70
C PRO A 245 9.26 20.07 2.75
N ILE A 246 8.77 20.27 1.53
CA ILE A 246 8.50 19.19 0.56
C ILE A 246 9.45 19.35 -0.64
N PRO A 247 10.39 18.40 -0.86
CA PRO A 247 11.26 18.43 -2.04
C PRO A 247 10.48 18.19 -3.35
N ARG A 248 10.90 18.85 -4.44
CA ARG A 248 10.29 18.68 -5.76
C ARG A 248 10.19 17.22 -6.24
N PRO A 249 11.19 16.35 -6.03
CA PRO A 249 11.09 14.94 -6.43
C PRO A 249 10.03 14.17 -5.64
N VAL A 250 9.84 14.55 -4.36
CA VAL A 250 8.81 13.94 -3.50
C VAL A 250 7.43 14.35 -3.97
N GLU A 251 7.22 15.65 -4.23
CA GLU A 251 5.96 16.16 -4.80
C GLU A 251 5.56 15.39 -6.07
N GLN A 252 6.48 15.26 -7.02
CA GLN A 252 6.21 14.59 -8.29
C GLN A 252 5.99 13.07 -8.13
N ALA A 253 6.76 12.42 -7.26
CA ALA A 253 6.56 11.00 -6.94
C ALA A 253 5.18 10.75 -6.35
N VAL A 254 4.73 11.60 -5.45
CA VAL A 254 3.43 11.47 -4.79
C VAL A 254 2.29 11.71 -5.77
N LEU A 255 2.39 12.74 -6.62
CA LEU A 255 1.35 13.02 -7.63
C LEU A 255 1.17 11.84 -8.60
N LYS A 256 2.27 11.22 -9.06
CA LYS A 256 2.23 10.03 -9.93
C LYS A 256 1.71 8.79 -9.20
N ALA A 257 2.14 8.56 -7.97
CA ALA A 257 1.71 7.41 -7.19
C ALA A 257 0.24 7.49 -6.76
N LEU A 258 -0.39 8.66 -6.86
CA LEU A 258 -1.77 8.89 -6.48
C LEU A 258 -2.68 9.20 -7.68
N THR A 259 -2.30 8.95 -8.94
CA THR A 259 -3.28 9.14 -10.04
C THR A 259 -4.51 8.24 -9.87
N PRO A 260 -5.68 8.58 -10.46
CA PRO A 260 -6.85 7.70 -10.41
C PRO A 260 -6.56 6.26 -10.84
N ALA A 261 -5.75 6.06 -11.87
CA ALA A 261 -5.30 4.72 -12.30
C ALA A 261 -4.44 4.03 -11.23
N ALA A 262 -3.47 4.73 -10.63
CA ALA A 262 -2.65 4.19 -9.55
C ALA A 262 -3.48 3.79 -8.31
N MET A 263 -4.59 4.48 -8.03
CA MET A 263 -5.46 4.18 -6.89
C MET A 263 -6.11 2.79 -6.99
N ALA A 264 -6.41 2.30 -8.19
CA ALA A 264 -6.95 0.96 -8.38
C ALA A 264 -5.95 -0.13 -7.92
N VAL A 265 -4.66 0.07 -8.18
CA VAL A 265 -3.61 -0.85 -7.73
C VAL A 265 -3.41 -0.79 -6.22
N HIS A 266 -3.45 0.41 -5.61
CA HIS A 266 -3.41 0.53 -4.15
C HIS A 266 -4.58 -0.21 -3.50
N GLN A 267 -5.78 -0.11 -4.08
CA GLN A 267 -6.96 -0.82 -3.60
C GLN A 267 -6.80 -2.35 -3.70
N ALA A 268 -6.31 -2.87 -4.83
CA ALA A 268 -6.06 -4.30 -5.00
C ALA A 268 -5.00 -4.82 -4.01
N ARG A 269 -3.93 -4.05 -3.77
CA ARG A 269 -2.89 -4.37 -2.76
C ARG A 269 -3.46 -4.39 -1.36
N MET A 270 -4.36 -3.45 -1.03
CA MET A 270 -5.03 -3.40 0.27
C MET A 270 -5.84 -4.69 0.54
N GLU A 271 -6.58 -5.18 -0.45
CA GLU A 271 -7.36 -6.41 -0.35
C GLU A 271 -6.48 -7.65 -0.08
N VAL A 272 -5.34 -7.74 -0.79
CA VAL A 272 -4.32 -8.75 -0.49
C VAL A 272 -3.81 -8.59 0.94
N TRP A 273 -3.48 -7.38 1.37
CA TRP A 273 -2.94 -7.13 2.71
C TRP A 273 -3.91 -7.53 3.83
N LEU A 274 -5.20 -7.23 3.68
CA LEU A 274 -6.24 -7.57 4.65
C LEU A 274 -6.51 -9.08 4.70
N SER A 275 -6.52 -9.75 3.54
CA SER A 275 -6.66 -11.20 3.47
C SER A 275 -5.45 -11.91 4.10
N GLU A 276 -4.24 -11.43 3.81
CA GLU A 276 -3.00 -11.93 4.39
C GLU A 276 -2.90 -11.70 5.89
N ARG A 277 -3.30 -10.53 6.40
CA ARG A 277 -3.38 -10.27 7.85
C ARG A 277 -4.27 -11.31 8.54
N THR A 278 -5.40 -11.64 7.92
CA THR A 278 -6.34 -12.65 8.44
C THR A 278 -5.75 -14.06 8.39
N ARG A 279 -5.15 -14.44 7.25
CA ARG A 279 -4.49 -15.74 7.05
C ARG A 279 -3.35 -15.96 8.03
N VAL A 280 -2.42 -15.00 8.11
CA VAL A 280 -1.26 -15.05 9.02
C VAL A 280 -1.71 -15.12 10.47
N ARG A 281 -2.68 -14.29 10.88
CA ARG A 281 -3.24 -14.33 12.24
C ARG A 281 -3.78 -15.72 12.57
N SER A 282 -4.57 -16.31 11.68
CA SER A 282 -5.15 -17.64 11.90
C SER A 282 -4.07 -18.73 11.99
N ALA A 283 -3.10 -18.73 11.07
CA ALA A 283 -2.02 -19.71 11.06
C ALA A 283 -1.13 -19.62 12.32
N LEU A 284 -0.81 -18.42 12.78
CA LEU A 284 0.02 -18.21 13.98
C LEU A 284 -0.61 -18.75 15.27
N GLN A 285 -1.93 -18.93 15.34
CA GLN A 285 -2.58 -19.56 16.49
C GLN A 285 -2.12 -21.01 16.72
N GLY A 286 -1.70 -21.71 15.65
CA GLY A 286 -1.15 -23.07 15.72
C GLY A 286 0.36 -23.14 16.01
N SER A 287 1.04 -22.00 16.11
CA SER A 287 2.49 -21.96 16.34
C SER A 287 2.86 -22.41 17.76
N PRO A 288 3.88 -23.27 17.93
CA PRO A 288 4.39 -23.63 19.25
C PRO A 288 5.11 -22.46 19.97
N TYR A 289 5.38 -21.34 19.27
CA TYR A 289 6.07 -20.17 19.84
C TYR A 289 5.12 -19.09 20.34
N VAL A 290 3.90 -19.02 19.82
CA VAL A 290 2.96 -17.92 20.06
C VAL A 290 2.00 -18.29 21.19
N ALA A 291 1.94 -17.48 22.23
CA ALA A 291 0.93 -17.57 23.30
C ALA A 291 -0.41 -16.98 22.85
N LYS A 292 -0.37 -15.79 22.27
CA LYS A 292 -1.54 -15.03 21.83
C LYS A 292 -1.22 -14.17 20.61
N VAL A 293 -2.19 -14.05 19.71
CA VAL A 293 -2.19 -13.08 18.60
C VAL A 293 -3.29 -12.07 18.90
N TRP A 294 -2.93 -10.80 19.03
CA TRP A 294 -3.91 -9.74 19.29
C TRP A 294 -4.66 -9.34 18.01
N PRO A 295 -5.94 -8.91 18.11
CA PRO A 295 -6.64 -8.29 16.99
C PRO A 295 -5.88 -7.07 16.46
N SER A 296 -5.99 -6.80 15.17
CA SER A 296 -5.34 -5.65 14.55
C SER A 296 -6.16 -5.12 13.39
N ASP A 297 -6.30 -3.80 13.38
CA ASP A 297 -6.82 -2.99 12.29
C ASP A 297 -5.68 -2.25 11.55
N GLY A 298 -4.40 -2.51 11.88
CA GLY A 298 -3.23 -2.01 11.13
C GLY A 298 -2.62 -3.07 10.20
N ASN A 299 -1.49 -2.77 9.54
CA ASN A 299 -0.77 -3.70 8.66
C ASN A 299 0.25 -4.61 9.40
N PHE A 300 -0.04 -4.96 10.64
CA PHE A 300 0.83 -5.72 11.52
C PHE A 300 0.03 -6.48 12.57
N LEU A 301 0.67 -7.39 13.30
CA LEU A 301 0.11 -8.14 14.41
C LEU A 301 1.00 -8.01 15.65
N LEU A 302 0.41 -7.72 16.80
CA LEU A 302 1.08 -7.86 18.10
C LEU A 302 0.97 -9.32 18.57
N LEU A 303 2.11 -9.91 18.91
CA LEU A 303 2.25 -11.31 19.31
C LEU A 303 2.79 -11.39 20.73
N GLU A 304 2.15 -12.18 21.57
CA GLU A 304 2.70 -12.61 22.85
C GLU A 304 3.41 -13.95 22.67
N ILE A 305 4.68 -14.05 23.05
CA ILE A 305 5.55 -15.18 22.72
C ILE A 305 5.87 -16.00 23.96
N ARG A 306 5.53 -17.30 23.94
CA ARG A 306 5.82 -18.23 25.06
C ARG A 306 7.25 -18.77 25.08
N ASN A 307 7.89 -18.89 23.90
CA ASN A 307 9.27 -19.39 23.76
C ASN A 307 10.12 -18.41 22.94
N GLU A 308 10.53 -17.32 23.59
CA GLU A 308 11.27 -16.22 22.95
C GLU A 308 12.61 -16.67 22.37
N ALA A 309 13.40 -17.42 23.14
CA ALA A 309 14.72 -17.89 22.72
C ALA A 309 14.64 -18.81 21.49
N GLY A 310 13.65 -19.72 21.48
CA GLY A 310 13.39 -20.62 20.36
C GLY A 310 12.94 -19.88 19.10
N LEU A 311 12.05 -18.89 19.24
CA LEU A 311 11.60 -18.06 18.13
C LEU A 311 12.75 -17.25 17.53
N LEU A 312 13.50 -16.51 18.37
CA LEU A 312 14.64 -15.70 17.93
C LEU A 312 15.71 -16.54 17.21
N LYS A 313 15.95 -17.79 17.66
CA LYS A 313 16.85 -18.71 16.96
C LYS A 313 16.35 -19.04 15.56
N ARG A 314 15.05 -19.33 15.40
CA ARG A 314 14.46 -19.61 14.08
C ARG A 314 14.44 -18.39 13.18
N LEU A 315 14.02 -17.24 13.67
CA LEU A 315 14.03 -15.99 12.90
C LEU A 315 15.42 -15.68 12.35
N ARG A 316 16.49 -15.90 13.14
CA ARG A 316 17.88 -15.81 12.64
C ARG A 316 18.20 -16.81 11.55
N THR A 317 17.77 -18.08 11.66
CA THR A 317 17.98 -19.11 10.63
C THR A 317 17.33 -18.72 9.30
N TYR A 318 16.12 -18.15 9.34
CA TYR A 318 15.40 -17.69 8.15
C TYR A 318 15.76 -16.23 7.75
N GLN A 319 16.67 -15.58 8.48
CA GLN A 319 17.04 -14.18 8.28
C GLN A 319 15.86 -13.19 8.29
N ILE A 320 14.86 -13.44 9.15
CA ILE A 320 13.66 -12.61 9.29
C ILE A 320 13.82 -11.67 10.48
N LYS A 321 13.49 -10.40 10.29
CA LYS A 321 13.42 -9.39 11.36
C LYS A 321 11.97 -9.04 11.66
N ILE A 322 11.63 -9.05 12.96
CA ILE A 322 10.37 -8.54 13.51
C ILE A 322 10.69 -7.54 14.61
N ARG A 323 9.72 -6.70 14.99
CA ARG A 323 9.96 -5.65 15.98
C ARG A 323 9.84 -6.19 17.40
N ASP A 324 10.87 -5.94 18.22
CA ASP A 324 10.88 -6.31 19.64
C ASP A 324 10.24 -5.21 20.48
N PHE A 325 9.20 -5.55 21.24
CA PHE A 325 8.50 -4.66 22.16
C PHE A 325 8.62 -5.10 23.62
N ARG A 326 9.46 -6.09 23.94
CA ARG A 326 9.58 -6.65 25.30
C ARG A 326 10.00 -5.64 26.36
N ALA A 327 10.71 -4.59 25.96
CA ALA A 327 11.08 -3.50 26.86
C ALA A 327 9.89 -2.67 27.38
N VAL A 328 8.75 -2.72 26.68
CA VAL A 328 7.55 -1.93 27.01
C VAL A 328 6.36 -2.84 27.34
N ILE A 329 6.23 -3.98 26.65
CA ILE A 329 5.17 -4.96 26.84
C ILE A 329 5.83 -6.33 27.02
N PRO A 330 5.75 -6.97 28.20
CA PRO A 330 6.36 -8.27 28.45
C PRO A 330 5.98 -9.31 27.39
N HIS A 331 6.96 -10.10 26.95
CA HIS A 331 6.80 -11.17 25.95
C HIS A 331 6.32 -10.74 24.56
N ALA A 332 6.26 -9.43 24.28
CA ALA A 332 5.66 -8.93 23.06
C ALA A 332 6.63 -8.70 21.91
N PHE A 333 6.24 -9.18 20.74
CA PHE A 333 6.84 -8.84 19.45
C PHE A 333 5.77 -8.38 18.48
N ARG A 334 6.12 -7.50 17.53
CA ARG A 334 5.22 -7.08 16.47
C ARG A 334 5.74 -7.58 15.12
N LEU A 335 4.87 -8.28 14.39
CA LEU A 335 5.12 -8.79 13.05
C LEU A 335 4.38 -7.91 12.04
N SER A 336 5.10 -7.23 11.15
CA SER A 336 4.47 -6.58 9.98
C SER A 336 3.94 -7.64 9.02
N ILE A 337 2.82 -7.36 8.36
CA ILE A 337 2.32 -8.21 7.27
C ILE A 337 3.04 -7.78 5.99
N GLY A 338 3.72 -8.72 5.34
CA GLY A 338 4.42 -8.52 4.07
C GLY A 338 3.63 -9.03 2.88
N ALA A 339 4.32 -9.28 1.77
CA ALA A 339 3.75 -9.97 0.62
C ALA A 339 3.43 -11.44 1.00
N PRO A 340 2.56 -12.13 0.25
CA PRO A 340 2.20 -13.51 0.58
C PRO A 340 3.40 -14.46 0.77
N GLU A 341 4.45 -14.30 -0.05
CA GLU A 341 5.68 -15.11 0.00
C GLU A 341 6.50 -14.80 1.27
N ASP A 342 6.59 -13.52 1.63
CA ASP A 342 7.24 -13.06 2.86
C ASP A 342 6.52 -13.62 4.09
N ASN A 343 5.18 -13.59 4.05
CA ASN A 343 4.32 -14.12 5.09
C ASN A 343 4.48 -15.64 5.22
N ASP A 344 4.60 -16.37 4.11
CA ASP A 344 4.84 -17.82 4.13
C ASP A 344 6.20 -18.16 4.75
N LEU A 345 7.25 -17.42 4.39
CA LEU A 345 8.56 -17.55 5.04
C LEU A 345 8.48 -17.27 6.54
N ALA A 346 7.73 -16.25 6.95
CA ALA A 346 7.47 -15.98 8.35
C ALA A 346 6.74 -17.17 9.00
N LEU A 347 5.63 -17.65 8.44
CA LEU A 347 4.87 -18.78 8.97
C LEU A 347 5.71 -20.05 9.10
N LEU A 348 6.63 -20.31 8.17
CA LEU A 348 7.62 -21.39 8.30
C LEU A 348 8.56 -21.14 9.49
N ALA A 349 9.12 -19.93 9.64
CA ALA A 349 9.94 -19.58 10.80
C ALA A 349 9.16 -19.72 12.12
N PHE A 350 7.87 -19.46 12.13
CA PHE A 350 6.97 -19.67 13.27
C PHE A 350 6.50 -21.12 13.45
N LYS A 351 6.87 -22.06 12.56
CA LYS A 351 6.32 -23.44 12.53
C LYS A 351 4.77 -23.47 12.48
N ALA A 352 4.19 -22.51 11.77
CA ALA A 352 2.77 -22.36 11.53
C ALA A 352 2.35 -22.88 10.13
N ALA A 353 3.31 -23.27 9.28
CA ALA A 353 3.09 -23.88 7.96
C ALA A 353 3.93 -25.16 7.79
N LYS A 354 3.44 -26.10 6.96
CA LYS A 354 4.05 -27.45 6.75
C LYS A 354 4.86 -27.59 5.45
N SER A 355 4.72 -26.69 4.47
CA SER A 355 5.40 -26.77 3.17
C SER A 355 6.06 -25.44 2.79
N THR A 356 7.09 -25.53 1.94
CA THR A 356 7.80 -24.41 1.31
C THR A 356 6.83 -23.55 0.47
N PRO A 357 7.01 -22.22 0.37
CA PRO A 357 6.06 -21.32 -0.27
C PRO A 357 5.86 -21.64 -1.76
N CYS A 358 4.68 -21.35 -2.29
CA CYS A 358 4.51 -21.14 -3.72
C CYS A 358 4.94 -19.68 -4.00
N GLU A 359 5.95 -19.44 -4.81
CA GLU A 359 6.20 -18.08 -5.32
C GLU A 359 4.95 -17.66 -6.11
N HIS A 360 4.27 -16.59 -5.71
CA HIS A 360 3.14 -16.12 -6.49
C HIS A 360 3.65 -15.47 -7.76
N ARG A 361 3.06 -15.87 -8.87
CA ARG A 361 3.44 -15.41 -10.21
C ARG A 361 2.67 -14.14 -10.53
N VAL A 362 3.16 -13.03 -9.99
CA VAL A 362 2.55 -11.70 -10.07
C VAL A 362 3.41 -10.75 -10.89
N GLY A 363 2.78 -9.95 -11.75
CA GLY A 363 3.46 -8.91 -12.51
C GLY A 363 2.63 -7.63 -12.54
N GLU A 364 3.33 -6.49 -12.53
CA GLU A 364 2.73 -5.17 -12.36
C GLU A 364 3.38 -4.16 -13.30
N VAL A 365 2.54 -3.47 -14.08
CA VAL A 365 3.00 -2.49 -15.06
C VAL A 365 2.19 -1.22 -14.94
N PHE A 366 2.89 -0.11 -14.98
CA PHE A 366 2.30 1.21 -15.07
C PHE A 366 2.90 1.90 -16.28
N ARG A 367 2.04 2.51 -17.09
CA ARG A 367 2.42 3.13 -18.34
C ARG A 367 1.61 4.41 -18.51
N THR A 368 2.30 5.52 -18.68
CA THR A 368 1.68 6.82 -18.91
C THR A 368 2.25 7.41 -20.20
N THR A 369 1.37 7.81 -21.11
CA THR A 369 1.68 8.55 -22.34
C THR A 369 0.96 9.89 -22.33
N LYS A 370 0.89 10.58 -23.47
CA LYS A 370 0.03 11.76 -23.63
C LYS A 370 -1.45 11.39 -23.81
N GLU A 371 -1.72 10.15 -24.17
CA GLU A 371 -3.04 9.63 -24.58
C GLU A 371 -3.64 8.74 -23.48
N THR A 372 -2.81 8.03 -22.70
CA THR A 372 -3.28 7.07 -21.70
C THR A 372 -2.50 7.12 -20.39
N ASP A 373 -3.18 6.84 -19.27
CA ASP A 373 -2.58 6.53 -17.97
C ASP A 373 -3.10 5.19 -17.46
N ILE A 374 -2.22 4.18 -17.44
CA ILE A 374 -2.57 2.77 -17.29
C ILE A 374 -1.84 2.16 -16.11
N ALA A 375 -2.59 1.40 -15.32
CA ALA A 375 -2.06 0.55 -14.27
C ALA A 375 -2.64 -0.86 -14.40
N VAL A 376 -1.79 -1.88 -14.43
CA VAL A 376 -2.20 -3.28 -14.51
C VAL A 376 -1.43 -4.14 -13.53
N ARG A 377 -2.15 -5.05 -12.87
CA ARG A 377 -1.63 -6.11 -12.00
C ARG A 377 -2.23 -7.44 -12.41
N VAL A 378 -1.37 -8.43 -12.66
CA VAL A 378 -1.78 -9.79 -13.01
C VAL A 378 -1.25 -10.78 -12.00
N ASN A 379 -2.07 -11.74 -11.58
CA ASN A 379 -1.66 -12.90 -10.81
C ASN A 379 -2.01 -14.19 -11.58
N LEU A 380 -1.00 -14.95 -12.00
CA LEU A 380 -1.20 -16.19 -12.77
C LEU A 380 -1.76 -17.35 -11.92
N ASP A 381 -1.79 -17.19 -10.60
CA ASP A 381 -2.29 -18.19 -9.66
C ASP A 381 -3.74 -17.88 -9.20
N GLY A 382 -4.42 -16.95 -9.89
CA GLY A 382 -5.81 -16.57 -9.65
C GLY A 382 -5.98 -15.31 -8.81
N GLY A 383 -7.22 -14.95 -8.50
CA GLY A 383 -7.59 -13.76 -7.73
C GLY A 383 -8.82 -13.05 -8.29
N ASP A 384 -9.09 -11.86 -7.76
CA ASP A 384 -10.21 -11.04 -8.19
C ASP A 384 -9.97 -10.41 -9.57
N ILE A 385 -11.07 -10.10 -10.26
CA ILE A 385 -11.08 -9.48 -11.58
C ILE A 385 -11.78 -8.12 -11.46
N LYS A 386 -11.03 -7.04 -11.68
CA LYS A 386 -11.50 -5.65 -11.64
C LYS A 386 -10.90 -4.90 -12.82
N ILE A 387 -11.74 -4.43 -13.72
CA ILE A 387 -11.30 -3.85 -14.99
C ILE A 387 -12.13 -2.61 -15.24
N ASP A 388 -11.45 -1.52 -15.55
CA ASP A 388 -12.04 -0.22 -15.87
C ASP A 388 -11.16 0.49 -16.91
N THR A 389 -11.50 0.32 -18.18
CA THR A 389 -10.83 0.99 -19.30
C THR A 389 -11.61 2.19 -19.83
N GLY A 390 -12.82 2.42 -19.30
CA GLY A 390 -13.82 3.30 -19.89
C GLY A 390 -14.55 2.73 -21.12
N ILE A 391 -14.17 1.53 -21.61
CA ILE A 391 -14.81 0.86 -22.75
C ILE A 391 -15.48 -0.44 -22.25
N GLY A 392 -16.80 -0.40 -22.05
CA GLY A 392 -17.52 -1.50 -21.40
C GLY A 392 -17.42 -2.87 -22.09
N PHE A 393 -17.35 -2.91 -23.42
CA PHE A 393 -17.14 -4.18 -24.14
C PHE A 393 -15.72 -4.73 -23.94
N TYR A 394 -14.71 -3.85 -23.93
CA TYR A 394 -13.32 -4.26 -23.72
C TYR A 394 -13.09 -4.75 -22.29
N ASP A 395 -13.70 -4.09 -21.30
CA ASP A 395 -13.71 -4.54 -19.91
C ASP A 395 -14.29 -5.94 -19.78
N HIS A 396 -15.40 -6.22 -20.51
CA HIS A 396 -15.99 -7.54 -20.56
C HIS A 396 -15.06 -8.58 -21.20
N MET A 397 -14.39 -8.24 -22.31
CA MET A 397 -13.46 -9.14 -23.00
C MET A 397 -12.22 -9.47 -22.14
N LEU A 398 -11.63 -8.47 -21.50
CA LEU A 398 -10.51 -8.67 -20.57
C LEU A 398 -10.95 -9.45 -19.32
N GLY A 399 -12.20 -9.25 -18.87
CA GLY A 399 -12.80 -10.02 -17.78
C GLY A 399 -12.97 -11.49 -18.15
N ALA A 400 -13.43 -11.78 -19.36
CA ALA A 400 -13.52 -13.12 -19.90
C ALA A 400 -12.13 -13.78 -20.03
N LEU A 401 -11.13 -13.04 -20.53
CA LEU A 401 -9.74 -13.50 -20.61
C LEU A 401 -9.23 -13.95 -19.24
N ALA A 402 -9.34 -13.09 -18.21
CA ALA A 402 -8.89 -13.40 -16.86
C ALA A 402 -9.66 -14.59 -16.25
N LYS A 403 -11.00 -14.60 -16.40
CA LYS A 403 -11.86 -15.64 -15.84
C LYS A 403 -11.57 -17.01 -16.42
N HIS A 404 -11.41 -17.10 -17.74
CA HIS A 404 -11.17 -18.38 -18.43
C HIS A 404 -9.70 -18.81 -18.39
N GLY A 405 -8.78 -17.85 -18.23
CA GLY A 405 -7.37 -18.09 -17.98
C GLY A 405 -7.04 -18.52 -16.55
N GLY A 406 -7.98 -18.34 -15.60
CA GLY A 406 -7.75 -18.63 -14.18
C GLY A 406 -6.84 -17.60 -13.50
N LEU A 407 -6.86 -16.36 -13.98
CA LEU A 407 -5.95 -15.28 -13.57
C LEU A 407 -6.69 -14.28 -12.67
N GLY A 408 -5.98 -13.72 -11.69
CA GLY A 408 -6.39 -12.45 -11.07
C GLY A 408 -5.96 -11.29 -11.97
N LEU A 409 -6.85 -10.34 -12.24
CA LEU A 409 -6.57 -9.19 -13.10
C LEU A 409 -7.16 -7.91 -12.51
N SER A 410 -6.29 -6.95 -12.20
CA SER A 410 -6.69 -5.57 -11.92
C SER A 410 -6.12 -4.66 -13.01
N LEU A 411 -6.96 -4.02 -13.80
CA LEU A 411 -6.54 -3.13 -14.89
C LEU A 411 -7.40 -1.86 -14.89
N SER A 412 -6.75 -0.70 -14.82
CA SER A 412 -7.42 0.60 -14.94
C SER A 412 -6.71 1.46 -15.98
N CYS A 413 -7.48 2.13 -16.84
CA CYS A 413 -6.96 3.06 -17.84
C CYS A 413 -7.81 4.34 -17.86
N ALA A 414 -7.13 5.48 -17.75
CA ALA A 414 -7.69 6.76 -18.17
C ALA A 414 -7.13 7.07 -19.58
N GLY A 415 -7.95 6.85 -20.60
CA GLY A 415 -7.59 7.08 -22.00
C GLY A 415 -8.37 8.22 -22.65
N ASP A 416 -7.90 8.64 -23.82
CA ASP A 416 -8.43 9.73 -24.66
C ASP A 416 -9.63 9.30 -25.53
N LEU A 417 -10.64 8.73 -24.89
CA LEU A 417 -11.83 8.19 -25.55
C LEU A 417 -12.63 9.23 -26.37
N GLU A 418 -12.37 10.52 -26.16
CA GLU A 418 -12.92 11.61 -26.98
C GLU A 418 -12.33 11.68 -28.40
N ILE A 419 -11.14 11.10 -28.61
CA ILE A 419 -10.51 10.98 -29.93
C ILE A 419 -11.03 9.70 -30.59
N ASP A 420 -10.63 8.54 -30.06
CA ASP A 420 -11.15 7.22 -30.38
C ASP A 420 -10.70 6.18 -29.31
N ALA A 421 -11.10 4.92 -29.48
CA ALA A 421 -10.73 3.82 -28.58
C ALA A 421 -9.33 3.23 -28.83
N HIS A 422 -8.63 3.64 -29.90
CA HIS A 422 -7.44 2.98 -30.42
C HIS A 422 -6.32 2.97 -29.40
N HIS A 423 -5.91 4.15 -28.92
CA HIS A 423 -4.80 4.29 -27.98
C HIS A 423 -5.10 3.55 -26.67
N THR A 424 -6.33 3.67 -26.16
CA THR A 424 -6.78 2.98 -24.95
C THR A 424 -6.63 1.46 -25.06
N ILE A 425 -7.12 0.86 -26.15
CA ILE A 425 -7.07 -0.59 -26.35
C ILE A 425 -5.62 -1.08 -26.52
N GLU A 426 -4.87 -0.44 -27.41
CA GLU A 426 -3.48 -0.80 -27.71
C GLU A 426 -2.59 -0.72 -26.47
N ASP A 427 -2.66 0.40 -25.76
CA ASP A 427 -1.79 0.68 -24.63
C ASP A 427 -2.12 -0.22 -23.43
N CYS A 428 -3.41 -0.56 -23.24
CA CYS A 428 -3.83 -1.55 -22.26
C CYS A 428 -3.26 -2.93 -22.58
N ALA A 429 -3.25 -3.33 -23.86
CA ALA A 429 -2.70 -4.61 -24.29
C ALA A 429 -1.18 -4.69 -24.06
N LEU A 430 -0.45 -3.60 -24.37
CA LEU A 430 0.99 -3.50 -24.12
C LEU A 430 1.32 -3.59 -22.62
N ALA A 431 0.56 -2.87 -21.79
CA ALA A 431 0.73 -2.91 -20.34
C ALA A 431 0.44 -4.31 -19.80
N LEU A 432 -0.68 -4.91 -20.19
CA LEU A 432 -1.10 -6.25 -19.78
C LEU A 432 -0.10 -7.33 -20.19
N GLY A 433 0.37 -7.31 -21.44
CA GLY A 433 1.38 -8.25 -21.94
C GLY A 433 2.70 -8.15 -21.17
N THR A 434 3.11 -6.93 -20.82
CA THR A 434 4.30 -6.71 -20.00
C THR A 434 4.11 -7.23 -18.57
N ALA A 435 2.93 -7.05 -17.96
CA ALA A 435 2.63 -7.56 -16.64
C ALA A 435 2.58 -9.10 -16.62
N LEU A 436 1.95 -9.72 -17.61
CA LEU A 436 1.97 -11.17 -17.80
C LEU A 436 3.40 -11.71 -17.92
N LYS A 437 4.27 -11.03 -18.69
CA LYS A 437 5.68 -11.40 -18.85
C LYS A 437 6.45 -11.34 -17.53
N GLN A 438 6.25 -10.29 -16.74
CA GLN A 438 6.85 -10.18 -15.40
C GLN A 438 6.36 -11.30 -14.48
N ALA A 439 5.05 -11.56 -14.49
CA ALA A 439 4.41 -12.60 -13.70
C ALA A 439 4.95 -14.00 -14.03
N LEU A 440 5.29 -14.25 -15.30
CA LEU A 440 5.89 -15.51 -15.77
C LEU A 440 7.33 -15.74 -15.29
N GLY A 441 8.05 -14.69 -14.88
CA GLY A 441 9.43 -14.79 -14.40
C GLY A 441 10.37 -15.47 -15.41
N ASP A 442 11.13 -16.45 -14.93
CA ASP A 442 12.07 -17.25 -15.74
C ASP A 442 11.39 -18.36 -16.56
N LYS A 443 10.05 -18.42 -16.53
CA LYS A 443 9.21 -19.41 -17.24
C LYS A 443 9.47 -20.84 -16.79
N ASN A 444 10.00 -21.05 -15.60
CA ASN A 444 10.30 -22.37 -15.08
C ASN A 444 9.02 -23.18 -14.79
N GLY A 445 8.92 -24.36 -15.42
CA GLY A 445 7.85 -25.32 -15.21
C GLY A 445 6.54 -25.05 -15.94
N ILE A 446 6.40 -23.99 -16.76
CA ILE A 446 5.15 -23.66 -17.43
C ILE A 446 4.74 -24.69 -18.51
N GLY A 447 3.44 -24.86 -18.81
CA GLY A 447 2.94 -25.86 -19.77
C GLY A 447 3.10 -25.52 -21.26
N ARG A 448 3.66 -24.35 -21.59
CA ARG A 448 4.21 -23.90 -22.89
C ARG A 448 3.26 -23.82 -24.11
N TYR A 449 2.28 -24.71 -24.26
CA TYR A 449 1.46 -24.87 -25.48
C TYR A 449 -0.03 -24.57 -25.29
N GLY A 450 -0.67 -24.12 -26.37
CA GLY A 450 -2.07 -23.65 -26.43
C GLY A 450 -3.17 -24.69 -26.73
N PHE A 451 -4.41 -24.21 -26.91
CA PHE A 451 -5.66 -24.97 -26.96
C PHE A 451 -6.64 -24.46 -28.04
N VAL A 452 -7.54 -25.32 -28.55
CA VAL A 452 -8.54 -24.98 -29.60
C VAL A 452 -9.95 -24.92 -29.02
N MET A 453 -10.72 -23.85 -29.29
CA MET A 453 -12.04 -23.63 -28.68
C MET A 453 -13.17 -23.42 -29.73
N PRO A 454 -14.24 -24.23 -29.72
CA PRO A 454 -15.49 -23.94 -30.41
C PRO A 454 -16.46 -23.13 -29.53
N MET A 455 -17.23 -22.19 -30.12
CA MET A 455 -18.29 -21.43 -29.45
C MET A 455 -19.40 -21.03 -30.44
N ASP A 456 -20.64 -21.47 -30.19
CA ASP A 456 -21.79 -21.28 -31.08
C ASP A 456 -21.50 -21.68 -32.54
N GLU A 457 -21.75 -20.81 -33.52
CA GLU A 457 -21.38 -21.02 -34.93
C GLU A 457 -19.92 -20.69 -35.24
N THR A 458 -19.16 -20.22 -34.25
CA THR A 458 -17.78 -19.78 -34.39
C THR A 458 -16.78 -20.84 -33.92
N GLN A 459 -15.70 -21.00 -34.67
CA GLN A 459 -14.54 -21.78 -34.25
C GLN A 459 -13.29 -20.90 -34.22
N ALA A 460 -12.63 -20.83 -33.05
CA ALA A 460 -11.34 -20.18 -32.91
C ALA A 460 -10.26 -21.23 -32.59
N ARG A 461 -9.26 -21.36 -33.47
CA ARG A 461 -8.07 -22.18 -33.27
C ARG A 461 -6.94 -21.27 -32.84
N ILE A 462 -6.46 -21.46 -31.61
CA ILE A 462 -5.43 -20.61 -31.03
C ILE A 462 -4.23 -21.45 -30.62
N ALA A 463 -3.09 -21.17 -31.24
CA ALA A 463 -1.81 -21.73 -30.85
C ALA A 463 -0.95 -20.64 -30.21
N VAL A 464 -0.39 -20.95 -29.05
CA VAL A 464 0.54 -20.07 -28.33
C VAL A 464 1.83 -20.83 -28.05
N ASP A 465 2.97 -20.16 -28.24
CA ASP A 465 4.29 -20.62 -27.82
C ASP A 465 5.01 -19.51 -27.04
N LEU A 466 5.23 -19.73 -25.74
CA LEU A 466 5.87 -18.78 -24.82
C LEU A 466 7.42 -18.78 -24.93
N SER A 467 7.95 -18.95 -26.15
CA SER A 467 9.37 -19.16 -26.41
C SER A 467 10.27 -17.93 -26.33
N GLY A 468 9.74 -16.76 -25.94
CA GLY A 468 10.54 -15.52 -25.89
C GLY A 468 10.65 -14.80 -27.23
N ARG A 469 10.07 -15.35 -28.30
CA ARG A 469 10.11 -14.78 -29.65
C ARG A 469 8.71 -14.36 -30.10
N PRO A 470 8.50 -13.09 -30.42
CA PRO A 470 7.21 -12.62 -30.87
C PRO A 470 6.96 -13.00 -32.34
N ALA A 471 5.74 -13.47 -32.62
CA ALA A 471 5.23 -13.70 -33.96
C ALA A 471 3.71 -13.81 -33.90
N CYS A 472 2.99 -12.88 -34.51
CA CYS A 472 1.52 -12.93 -34.60
C CYS A 472 1.09 -13.33 -36.01
N VAL A 473 0.18 -14.30 -36.11
CA VAL A 473 -0.53 -14.63 -37.35
C VAL A 473 -2.02 -14.65 -37.03
N PHE A 474 -2.79 -13.76 -37.65
CA PHE A 474 -4.24 -13.69 -37.50
C PHE A 474 -4.91 -13.98 -38.84
N GLN A 475 -5.78 -14.99 -38.88
CA GLN A 475 -6.59 -15.35 -40.04
C GLN A 475 -8.06 -15.34 -39.63
N GLY A 476 -8.85 -14.50 -40.28
CA GLY A 476 -10.28 -14.36 -40.03
C GLY A 476 -10.82 -13.11 -40.74
N ALA A 477 -12.06 -13.18 -41.20
CA ALA A 477 -12.75 -12.06 -41.83
C ALA A 477 -14.02 -11.76 -41.04
N PHE A 478 -14.07 -10.59 -40.39
CA PHE A 478 -15.23 -10.21 -39.60
C PHE A 478 -16.38 -9.76 -40.51
N PRO A 479 -17.62 -10.28 -40.32
CA PRO A 479 -18.79 -9.91 -41.12
C PRO A 479 -19.23 -8.44 -40.99
N THR A 480 -18.88 -7.78 -39.88
CA THR A 480 -19.14 -6.37 -39.62
C THR A 480 -17.86 -5.66 -39.17
N ASP A 481 -17.82 -4.35 -39.36
CA ASP A 481 -16.69 -3.51 -38.96
C ASP A 481 -16.65 -3.19 -37.46
N HIS A 482 -17.73 -3.48 -36.71
CA HIS A 482 -17.82 -3.26 -35.27
C HIS A 482 -18.54 -4.40 -34.54
N ALA A 483 -18.18 -4.59 -33.27
CA ALA A 483 -18.95 -5.29 -32.25
C ALA A 483 -19.26 -4.33 -31.10
N GLY A 484 -20.46 -3.72 -31.10
CA GLY A 484 -20.77 -2.60 -30.20
C GLY A 484 -19.91 -1.37 -30.54
N GLU A 485 -19.16 -0.86 -29.57
CA GLU A 485 -18.21 0.25 -29.77
C GLU A 485 -16.80 -0.22 -30.15
N PHE A 486 -16.56 -1.53 -30.28
CA PHE A 486 -15.25 -2.10 -30.60
C PHE A 486 -15.07 -2.26 -32.12
N PRO A 487 -14.14 -1.54 -32.78
CA PRO A 487 -13.85 -1.75 -34.19
C PRO A 487 -13.22 -3.12 -34.41
N ALA A 488 -13.77 -3.92 -35.31
CA ALA A 488 -13.38 -5.30 -35.55
C ALA A 488 -11.91 -5.43 -36.01
N GLU A 489 -11.37 -4.40 -36.69
CA GLU A 489 -9.96 -4.33 -37.08
C GLU A 489 -9.00 -4.29 -35.87
N MET A 490 -9.46 -3.83 -34.70
CA MET A 490 -8.63 -3.78 -33.49
C MET A 490 -8.39 -5.16 -32.87
N CYS A 491 -9.18 -6.18 -33.25
CA CYS A 491 -9.02 -7.53 -32.74
C CYS A 491 -7.65 -8.14 -33.15
N PRO A 492 -7.28 -8.20 -34.45
CA PRO A 492 -5.94 -8.59 -34.87
C PRO A 492 -4.81 -7.76 -34.23
N HIS A 493 -4.99 -6.43 -34.17
CA HIS A 493 -4.00 -5.53 -33.59
C HIS A 493 -3.74 -5.81 -32.11
N PHE A 494 -4.78 -6.08 -31.32
CA PHE A 494 -4.63 -6.49 -29.92
C PHE A 494 -3.71 -7.70 -29.76
N PHE A 495 -3.94 -8.77 -30.56
CA PHE A 495 -3.14 -9.99 -30.45
C PHE A 495 -1.70 -9.81 -30.95
N GLU A 496 -1.50 -8.95 -31.94
CA GLU A 496 -0.17 -8.57 -32.40
C GLU A 496 0.62 -7.84 -31.30
N SER A 497 0.02 -6.80 -30.72
CA SER A 497 0.64 -6.04 -29.61
C SER A 497 0.90 -6.92 -28.39
N LEU A 498 -0.01 -7.85 -28.08
CA LEU A 498 0.18 -8.82 -27.01
C LEU A 498 1.35 -9.78 -27.30
N SER A 499 1.43 -10.32 -28.52
CA SER A 499 2.51 -11.22 -28.95
C SER A 499 3.88 -10.54 -28.83
N GLN A 500 3.99 -9.30 -29.28
CA GLN A 500 5.21 -8.50 -29.24
C GLN A 500 5.70 -8.26 -27.81
N SER A 501 4.82 -7.78 -26.94
CA SER A 501 5.16 -7.40 -25.56
C SER A 501 5.44 -8.63 -24.67
N LEU A 502 4.61 -9.67 -24.77
CA LEU A 502 4.79 -10.93 -24.04
C LEU A 502 6.01 -11.72 -24.53
N GLY A 503 6.45 -11.48 -25.77
CA GLY A 503 7.52 -12.24 -26.42
C GLY A 503 7.09 -13.67 -26.67
N CYS A 504 5.93 -13.86 -27.29
CA CYS A 504 5.39 -15.18 -27.61
C CYS A 504 4.87 -15.23 -29.03
N ALA A 505 4.86 -16.42 -29.63
CA ALA A 505 4.16 -16.61 -30.89
C ALA A 505 2.68 -16.85 -30.61
N ILE A 506 1.80 -16.13 -31.29
CA ILE A 506 0.34 -16.28 -31.24
C ILE A 506 -0.15 -16.53 -32.66
N GLN A 507 -0.84 -17.63 -32.88
CA GLN A 507 -1.52 -17.90 -34.15
C GLN A 507 -3.00 -18.09 -33.89
N ILE A 508 -3.82 -17.33 -34.59
CA ILE A 508 -5.27 -17.31 -34.47
C ILE A 508 -5.86 -17.56 -35.85
N ASP A 509 -6.72 -18.56 -35.93
CA ASP A 509 -7.59 -18.84 -37.07
C ASP A 509 -9.02 -18.85 -36.54
N VAL A 510 -9.83 -17.89 -36.99
CA VAL A 510 -11.21 -17.70 -36.54
C VAL A 510 -12.16 -17.66 -37.73
N ASP A 511 -13.20 -18.51 -37.66
CA ASP A 511 -14.26 -18.62 -38.65
C ASP A 511 -15.62 -18.55 -37.93
N GLY A 512 -16.59 -17.83 -38.52
CA GLY A 512 -17.90 -17.59 -37.91
C GLY A 512 -18.76 -16.59 -38.67
N GLU A 513 -20.03 -16.48 -38.30
CA GLU A 513 -21.02 -15.62 -38.98
C GLU A 513 -21.35 -14.33 -38.22
N ASN A 514 -20.89 -14.20 -36.97
CA ASN A 514 -21.13 -13.04 -36.12
C ASN A 514 -19.81 -12.46 -35.58
N THR A 515 -19.50 -11.21 -35.93
CA THR A 515 -18.29 -10.50 -35.49
C THR A 515 -18.11 -10.51 -33.97
N HIS A 516 -19.19 -10.34 -33.20
CA HIS A 516 -19.13 -10.38 -31.74
C HIS A 516 -18.64 -11.76 -31.26
N HIS A 517 -19.26 -12.83 -31.75
CA HIS A 517 -18.91 -14.19 -31.36
C HIS A 517 -17.48 -14.55 -31.81
N MET A 518 -17.07 -14.10 -32.99
CA MET A 518 -15.71 -14.29 -33.51
C MET A 518 -14.65 -13.61 -32.63
N ILE A 519 -14.84 -12.34 -32.28
CA ILE A 519 -13.92 -11.61 -31.39
C ILE A 519 -13.90 -12.29 -30.01
N GLU A 520 -15.07 -12.57 -29.44
CA GLU A 520 -15.18 -13.20 -28.13
C GLU A 520 -14.52 -14.60 -28.09
N ALA A 521 -14.70 -15.40 -29.15
CA ALA A 521 -14.05 -16.70 -29.30
C ALA A 521 -12.54 -16.57 -29.37
N CYS A 522 -12.00 -15.52 -30.00
CA CYS A 522 -10.56 -15.27 -30.02
C CYS A 522 -10.01 -14.98 -28.61
N PHE A 523 -10.65 -14.09 -27.85
CA PHE A 523 -10.19 -13.72 -26.51
C PHE A 523 -10.33 -14.89 -25.52
N LYS A 524 -11.48 -15.58 -25.53
CA LYS A 524 -11.70 -16.77 -24.69
C LYS A 524 -10.76 -17.91 -25.08
N GLY A 525 -10.60 -18.17 -26.37
CA GLY A 525 -9.70 -19.21 -26.88
C GLY A 525 -8.26 -18.94 -26.50
N LEU A 526 -7.82 -17.67 -26.53
CA LEU A 526 -6.50 -17.28 -26.03
C LEU A 526 -6.38 -17.53 -24.51
N GLY A 527 -7.37 -17.12 -23.72
CA GLY A 527 -7.38 -17.40 -22.28
C GLY A 527 -7.27 -18.89 -21.97
N ARG A 528 -7.99 -19.73 -22.73
CA ARG A 528 -7.92 -21.20 -22.63
C ARG A 528 -6.61 -21.78 -23.14
N ALA A 529 -5.98 -21.19 -24.14
CA ALA A 529 -4.66 -21.58 -24.62
C ALA A 529 -3.56 -21.21 -23.61
N LEU A 530 -3.69 -20.06 -22.96
CA LEU A 530 -2.73 -19.58 -21.97
C LEU A 530 -2.84 -20.33 -20.65
N ALA A 531 -4.03 -20.76 -20.21
CA ALA A 531 -4.21 -21.48 -18.95
C ALA A 531 -3.28 -22.70 -18.78
N PRO A 532 -3.26 -23.70 -19.70
CA PRO A 532 -2.29 -24.79 -19.64
C PRO A 532 -0.87 -24.29 -19.92
N ALA A 533 -0.69 -23.33 -20.84
CA ALA A 533 0.64 -22.79 -21.14
C ALA A 533 1.31 -22.12 -19.95
N PHE A 534 0.53 -21.56 -19.01
CA PHE A 534 0.98 -20.97 -17.76
C PHE A 534 1.07 -21.98 -16.63
N ALA A 535 0.32 -23.09 -16.63
CA ALA A 535 0.33 -24.05 -15.52
C ALA A 535 1.73 -24.63 -15.25
N LYS A 536 2.12 -24.73 -13.96
CA LYS A 536 3.39 -25.35 -13.59
C LYS A 536 3.25 -26.88 -13.62
N THR A 537 3.91 -27.54 -14.57
CA THR A 537 3.79 -28.99 -14.83
C THR A 537 5.07 -29.79 -14.55
N GLY A 538 6.19 -29.15 -14.24
CA GLY A 538 7.45 -29.82 -13.88
C GLY A 538 8.53 -28.91 -13.32
N ASP A 539 9.69 -29.50 -13.00
CA ASP A 539 10.88 -28.81 -12.50
C ASP A 539 11.89 -28.60 -13.63
N GLY A 540 11.95 -27.37 -14.18
CA GLY A 540 12.91 -26.97 -15.21
C GLY A 540 12.33 -26.09 -16.31
N VAL A 541 13.21 -25.33 -16.98
CA VAL A 541 12.86 -24.60 -18.21
C VAL A 541 12.58 -25.62 -19.32
N PRO A 542 11.41 -25.61 -19.99
CA PRO A 542 11.04 -26.58 -21.01
C PRO A 542 11.78 -26.32 -22.34
N SER A 543 13.11 -26.31 -22.31
CA SER A 543 14.04 -26.01 -23.40
C SER A 543 15.27 -26.92 -23.34
N THR A 544 15.64 -27.48 -24.49
CA THR A 544 16.89 -28.27 -24.62
C THR A 544 18.15 -27.42 -24.48
N LYS A 545 18.03 -26.09 -24.55
CA LYS A 545 19.13 -25.13 -24.38
C LYS A 545 19.29 -24.65 -22.93
N GLY A 546 18.39 -25.05 -22.03
CA GLY A 546 18.37 -24.58 -20.63
C GLY A 546 17.88 -23.14 -20.44
N VAL A 547 17.55 -22.42 -21.52
CA VAL A 547 17.01 -21.05 -21.54
C VAL A 547 15.97 -20.90 -22.65
N LEU A 548 15.02 -19.96 -22.50
CA LEU A 548 13.97 -19.63 -23.48
C LEU A 548 14.11 -18.20 -23.99
#